data_AF-A0A9Q5BXX1-F1
#
_entry.id   AF-A0A9Q5BXX1-F1
#
_cell.length_a   1.000
_cell.length_b   1.000
_cell.length_c   1.000
_cell.angle_alpha   90.00
_cell.angle_beta   90.00
_cell.angle_gamma   90.00
#
_symmetry.space_group_name_H-M   'P 1'
#
loop_
_entity.id
_entity.type
_entity.pdbx_description
1 polymer ?
#
loop_
_entity_poly.entity_id
_entity_poly.type
_entity_poly.pdbx_seq_one_letter_code
_entity_poly.pdbx_strand_id
1 'polypeptide(L)'
;MSHQLENAKNLYLRGIRDGEIKEVHENYMGASYTQHSTGVPDEKEGFAAFFEDFFKRNPKREITIARAIEDGNFVFVHVHQKLNDGEAEWVTADIFRSDANGRIVEHWDVIDAYPKTIGQTDPIYADFELTDLDKTEDNKKIVRRFLVDVLQNGEIEKFDDYVAADLIQHNQEIAQGGAAYKDYLVDNKVNYDFVFKVMGQGDYVVAYSKVWIAGQDYAHFDIYRLKVGKIVEHWDNKEVMPEKKDLTNLGKF
;
A
#
# COMPACT_ATOMS: atom_id res chain seq x y z
N MET A 1 1.58 11.53 -17.77
CA MET A 1 1.35 11.31 -16.33
C MET A 1 0.34 12.37 -15.88
N SER A 2 -0.64 12.02 -15.05
CA SER A 2 -1.58 13.01 -14.50
C SER A 2 -0.87 13.88 -13.45
N HIS A 3 -1.42 15.07 -13.13
CA HIS A 3 -0.88 15.92 -12.07
C HIS A 3 -0.92 15.25 -10.70
N GLN A 4 -1.99 14.49 -10.38
CA GLN A 4 -2.10 13.83 -9.09
C GLN A 4 -1.06 12.71 -8.91
N LEU A 5 -0.79 11.93 -9.96
CA LEU A 5 0.23 10.87 -9.91
C LEU A 5 1.63 11.49 -9.79
N GLU A 6 1.89 12.58 -10.50
CA GLU A 6 3.13 13.33 -10.37
C GLU A 6 3.29 13.92 -8.97
N ASN A 7 2.25 14.54 -8.41
CA ASN A 7 2.25 15.13 -7.07
C ASN A 7 2.48 14.08 -5.98
N ALA A 8 1.82 12.92 -6.06
CA ALA A 8 2.04 11.80 -5.14
C ALA A 8 3.48 11.29 -5.17
N LYS A 9 4.06 11.14 -6.38
CA LYS A 9 5.48 10.78 -6.52
C LYS A 9 6.41 11.86 -5.99
N ASN A 10 6.10 13.13 -6.22
CA ASN A 10 6.92 14.25 -5.77
C ASN A 10 6.85 14.46 -4.26
N LEU A 11 5.78 14.06 -3.57
CA LEU A 11 5.79 14.02 -2.10
C LEU A 11 6.95 13.14 -1.59
N TYR A 12 7.16 11.98 -2.22
CA TYR A 12 8.27 11.08 -1.92
C TYR A 12 9.63 11.60 -2.42
N LEU A 13 9.72 11.96 -3.71
CA LEU A 13 11.00 12.29 -4.34
C LEU A 13 11.51 13.69 -4.00
N ARG A 14 10.62 14.68 -3.91
CA ARG A 14 10.99 16.07 -3.58
C ARG A 14 10.87 16.30 -2.08
N GLY A 15 9.75 15.90 -1.49
CA GLY A 15 9.52 16.05 -0.05
C GLY A 15 10.48 15.23 0.81
N ILE A 16 10.38 13.91 0.71
CA ILE A 16 11.10 13.01 1.63
C ILE A 16 12.56 12.85 1.23
N ARG A 17 12.85 12.45 -0.01
CA ARG A 17 14.23 12.22 -0.46
C ARG A 17 15.04 13.52 -0.44
N ASP A 18 14.58 14.56 -1.14
CA ASP A 18 15.34 15.81 -1.32
C ASP A 18 15.19 16.78 -0.14
N GLY A 19 14.17 16.61 0.72
CA GLY A 19 13.93 17.49 1.89
C GLY A 19 13.16 18.78 1.56
N GLU A 20 12.56 18.88 0.37
CA GLU A 20 11.92 20.08 -0.16
C GLU A 20 10.47 20.23 0.33
N ILE A 21 10.25 20.20 1.64
CA ILE A 21 8.89 20.26 2.25
C ILE A 21 8.13 21.53 1.84
N LYS A 22 8.84 22.66 1.73
CA LYS A 22 8.23 23.91 1.26
C LYS A 22 7.67 23.78 -0.16
N GLU A 23 8.41 23.13 -1.05
CA GLU A 23 7.96 22.86 -2.42
C GLU A 23 6.71 21.98 -2.42
N VAL A 24 6.66 20.94 -1.57
CA VAL A 24 5.50 20.06 -1.42
C VAL A 24 4.26 20.85 -0.99
N HIS A 25 4.39 21.70 0.02
CA HIS A 25 3.26 22.50 0.53
C HIS A 25 2.72 23.49 -0.50
N GLU A 26 3.61 24.14 -1.25
CA GLU A 26 3.28 25.16 -2.23
C GLU A 26 2.73 24.59 -3.54
N ASN A 27 3.19 23.41 -3.96
CA ASN A 27 2.90 22.89 -5.30
C ASN A 27 2.06 21.60 -5.31
N TYR A 28 2.25 20.69 -4.34
CA TYR A 28 1.71 19.32 -4.43
C TYR A 28 0.55 19.05 -3.46
N MET A 29 0.52 19.73 -2.31
CA MET A 29 -0.50 19.54 -1.28
C MET A 29 -1.61 20.60 -1.34
N GLY A 30 -2.86 20.19 -1.20
CA GLY A 30 -4.07 21.03 -1.30
C GLY A 30 -4.20 22.01 -0.13
N ALA A 31 -5.32 22.74 -0.04
CA ALA A 31 -5.53 23.72 1.03
C ALA A 31 -5.73 23.06 2.41
N SER A 32 -6.35 21.88 2.43
CA SER A 32 -6.47 20.99 3.59
C SER A 32 -5.65 19.73 3.34
N TYR A 33 -5.17 19.09 4.40
CA TYR A 33 -4.50 17.78 4.29
C TYR A 33 -4.85 16.91 5.49
N THR A 34 -5.66 15.88 5.26
CA THR A 34 -6.03 14.89 6.28
C THR A 34 -5.04 13.72 6.31
N GLN A 35 -4.47 13.45 7.48
CA GLN A 35 -3.45 12.43 7.69
C GLN A 35 -3.99 11.22 8.47
N HIS A 36 -3.65 10.01 8.01
CA HIS A 36 -3.97 8.73 8.67
C HIS A 36 -2.74 7.92 9.11
N SER A 37 -1.53 8.39 8.79
CA SER A 37 -0.26 7.76 9.16
C SER A 37 -0.03 7.78 10.68
N THR A 38 0.46 6.68 11.24
CA THR A 38 0.69 6.55 12.68
C THR A 38 1.74 7.57 13.14
N GLY A 39 1.37 8.45 14.07
CA GLY A 39 2.29 9.40 14.70
C GLY A 39 2.61 10.65 13.88
N VAL A 40 2.01 10.82 12.70
CA VAL A 40 2.11 12.07 11.92
C VAL A 40 0.89 12.94 12.24
N PRO A 41 1.09 14.17 12.77
CA PRO A 41 -0.02 15.08 13.02
C PRO A 41 -0.69 15.57 11.74
N ASP A 42 -1.94 16.01 11.88
CA ASP A 42 -2.76 16.47 10.76
C ASP A 42 -2.31 17.81 10.18
N GLU A 43 -2.82 18.15 8.98
CA GLU A 43 -2.55 19.38 8.25
C GLU A 43 -1.08 19.59 7.83
N LYS A 44 -0.84 20.65 7.04
CA LYS A 44 0.49 21.01 6.52
C LYS A 44 1.52 21.22 7.62
N GLU A 45 1.16 21.97 8.65
CA GLU A 45 2.06 22.32 9.73
C GLU A 45 2.48 21.07 10.53
N GLY A 46 1.54 20.16 10.78
CA GLY A 46 1.80 18.87 11.43
C GLY A 46 2.74 17.99 10.62
N PHE A 47 2.49 17.90 9.31
CA PHE A 47 3.35 17.20 8.37
C PHE A 47 4.78 17.77 8.38
N ALA A 48 4.95 19.09 8.22
CA ALA A 48 6.28 19.70 8.22
C ALA A 48 7.03 19.49 9.53
N ALA A 49 6.36 19.66 10.67
CA ALA A 49 6.97 19.50 11.99
C ALA A 49 7.51 18.08 12.21
N PHE A 50 6.78 17.06 11.75
CA PHE A 50 7.26 15.67 11.80
C PHE A 50 8.56 15.49 10.99
N PHE A 51 8.61 16.06 9.79
CA PHE A 51 9.75 15.89 8.89
C PHE A 51 11.02 16.62 9.33
N GLU A 52 10.92 17.70 10.12
CA GLU A 52 12.10 18.38 10.68
C GLU A 52 13.01 17.43 11.47
N ASP A 53 12.43 16.62 12.37
CA ASP A 53 13.19 15.68 13.18
C ASP A 53 13.50 14.39 12.41
N PHE A 54 12.66 14.01 11.45
CA PHE A 54 12.97 12.92 10.53
C PHE A 54 14.26 13.19 9.74
N PHE A 55 14.44 14.39 9.18
CA PHE A 55 15.63 14.72 8.39
C PHE A 55 16.91 14.80 9.22
N LYS A 56 16.83 15.27 10.46
CA LYS A 56 17.98 15.28 11.39
C LYS A 56 18.45 13.85 11.71
N ARG A 57 17.52 12.92 11.90
CA ARG A 57 17.83 11.50 12.19
C ARG A 57 18.25 10.73 10.94
N ASN A 58 17.73 11.10 9.78
CA ASN A 58 17.93 10.41 8.52
C ASN A 58 18.54 11.34 7.47
N PRO A 59 19.80 11.81 7.62
CA PRO A 59 20.41 12.75 6.68
C PRO A 59 20.63 12.18 5.27
N LYS A 60 20.75 10.85 5.12
CA LYS A 60 20.84 10.17 3.82
C LYS A 60 19.58 9.38 3.58
N ARG A 61 18.92 9.63 2.45
CA ARG A 61 17.62 9.06 2.11
C ARG A 61 17.62 8.67 0.65
N GLU A 62 17.54 7.38 0.39
CA GLU A 62 17.31 6.81 -0.93
C GLU A 62 15.86 6.32 -0.98
N ILE A 63 15.10 6.78 -1.97
CA ILE A 63 13.68 6.52 -2.10
C ILE A 63 13.42 5.99 -3.50
N THR A 64 12.85 4.78 -3.58
CA THR A 64 12.52 4.12 -4.83
C THR A 64 11.03 3.78 -4.87
N ILE A 65 10.32 4.36 -5.82
CA ILE A 65 8.90 4.05 -6.06
C ILE A 65 8.86 2.86 -7.02
N ALA A 66 8.50 1.68 -6.52
CA ALA A 66 8.50 0.45 -7.30
C ALA A 66 7.31 0.37 -8.26
N ARG A 67 6.14 0.86 -7.82
CA ARG A 67 4.92 0.91 -8.63
C ARG A 67 4.00 2.02 -8.16
N ALA A 68 3.14 2.44 -9.07
CA ALA A 68 2.09 3.40 -8.78
C ALA A 68 0.90 3.19 -9.72
N ILE A 69 -0.32 3.27 -9.20
CA ILE A 69 -1.55 3.22 -9.99
C ILE A 69 -2.47 4.39 -9.68
N GLU A 70 -3.35 4.71 -10.62
CA GLU A 70 -4.34 5.77 -10.51
C GLU A 70 -5.75 5.24 -10.75
N ASP A 71 -6.69 5.61 -9.88
CA ASP A 71 -8.11 5.25 -9.99
C ASP A 71 -8.98 6.45 -9.56
N GLY A 72 -9.55 7.15 -10.53
CA GLY A 72 -10.27 8.40 -10.31
C GLY A 72 -9.33 9.48 -9.75
N ASN A 73 -9.68 10.09 -8.62
CA ASN A 73 -8.85 11.08 -7.93
C ASN A 73 -7.93 10.48 -6.86
N PHE A 74 -7.75 9.16 -6.86
CA PHE A 74 -6.86 8.46 -5.94
C PHE A 74 -5.62 7.95 -6.66
N VAL A 75 -4.49 8.01 -5.96
CA VAL A 75 -3.21 7.45 -6.41
C VAL A 75 -2.71 6.50 -5.33
N PHE A 76 -2.30 5.31 -5.74
CA PHE A 76 -1.54 4.40 -4.91
C PHE A 76 -0.06 4.43 -5.29
N VAL A 77 0.83 4.36 -4.30
CA VAL A 77 2.26 4.16 -4.51
C VAL A 77 2.78 3.08 -3.55
N HIS A 78 3.76 2.30 -4.02
CA HIS A 78 4.46 1.30 -3.21
C HIS A 78 5.95 1.64 -3.27
N VAL A 79 6.54 1.96 -2.12
CA VAL A 79 7.82 2.64 -2.02
C VAL A 79 8.77 1.87 -1.11
N HIS A 80 10.02 1.72 -1.55
CA HIS A 80 11.13 1.28 -0.70
C HIS A 80 11.93 2.51 -0.28
N GLN A 81 12.11 2.67 1.03
CA GLN A 81 12.88 3.72 1.65
C GLN A 81 14.12 3.15 2.31
N LYS A 82 15.31 3.54 1.82
CA LYS A 82 16.60 3.18 2.40
C LYS A 82 17.23 4.39 3.07
N LEU A 83 17.35 4.34 4.39
CA LEU A 83 17.79 5.44 5.24
C LEU A 83 19.20 5.17 5.76
N ASN A 84 20.02 6.23 5.83
CA ASN A 84 21.37 6.20 6.39
C ASN A 84 22.22 5.04 5.83
N ASP A 85 22.35 4.99 4.50
CA ASP A 85 23.10 3.95 3.79
C ASP A 85 22.60 2.50 4.01
N GLY A 86 21.35 2.32 4.45
CA GLY A 86 20.75 1.01 4.72
C GLY A 86 20.82 0.56 6.18
N GLU A 87 21.10 1.48 7.11
CA GLU A 87 20.93 1.20 8.54
C GLU A 87 19.47 0.89 8.89
N ALA A 88 18.53 1.51 8.18
CA ALA A 88 17.10 1.20 8.26
C ALA A 88 16.49 1.20 6.85
N GLU A 89 15.69 0.18 6.57
CA GLU A 89 14.98 0.01 5.30
C GLU A 89 13.50 -0.27 5.58
N TRP A 90 12.63 0.44 4.87
CA TRP A 90 11.18 0.40 5.07
C TRP A 90 10.46 0.23 3.75
N VAL A 91 9.33 -0.47 3.79
CA VAL A 91 8.37 -0.57 2.71
C VAL A 91 7.12 0.19 3.12
N THR A 92 6.67 1.11 2.26
CA THR A 92 5.41 1.82 2.44
C THR A 92 4.47 1.58 1.29
N ALA A 93 3.20 1.38 1.63
CA ALA A 93 2.09 1.29 0.72
C ALA A 93 1.14 2.44 1.06
N ASP A 94 0.89 3.33 0.10
CA ASP A 94 0.21 4.60 0.38
C ASP A 94 -0.92 4.85 -0.61
N ILE A 95 -2.02 5.42 -0.11
CA ILE A 95 -3.09 6.00 -0.92
C ILE A 95 -3.11 7.50 -0.68
N PHE A 96 -3.16 8.26 -1.77
CA PHE A 96 -3.39 9.70 -1.76
C PHE A 96 -4.71 10.01 -2.45
N ARG A 97 -5.54 10.86 -1.84
CA ARG A 97 -6.69 11.48 -2.51
C ARG A 97 -6.34 12.90 -2.92
N SER A 98 -6.70 13.26 -4.14
CA SER A 98 -6.47 14.60 -4.70
C SER A 98 -7.76 15.40 -4.89
N ASP A 99 -7.60 16.73 -4.87
CA ASP A 99 -8.63 17.67 -5.29
C ASP A 99 -8.75 17.77 -6.82
N ALA A 100 -9.64 18.63 -7.31
CA ALA A 100 -9.87 18.81 -8.76
C ALA A 100 -8.65 19.36 -9.54
N ASN A 101 -7.66 19.93 -8.85
CA ASN A 101 -6.42 20.41 -9.45
C ASN A 101 -5.29 19.37 -9.36
N GLY A 102 -5.57 18.19 -8.81
CA GLY A 102 -4.59 17.13 -8.57
C GLY A 102 -3.73 17.35 -7.33
N ARG A 103 -4.09 18.26 -6.43
CA ARG A 103 -3.34 18.50 -5.19
C ARG A 103 -3.79 17.54 -4.10
N ILE A 104 -2.83 16.99 -3.34
CA ILE A 104 -3.07 15.98 -2.32
C ILE A 104 -3.79 16.59 -1.12
N VAL A 105 -4.95 16.04 -0.76
CA VAL A 105 -5.78 16.52 0.34
C VAL A 105 -6.03 15.48 1.43
N GLU A 106 -5.66 14.23 1.20
CA GLU A 106 -5.78 13.16 2.19
C GLU A 106 -4.79 12.03 1.89
N HIS A 107 -4.30 11.37 2.94
CA HIS A 107 -3.25 10.36 2.85
C HIS A 107 -3.46 9.23 3.86
N TRP A 108 -3.36 7.98 3.38
CA TRP A 108 -3.30 6.76 4.19
C TRP A 108 -2.04 5.99 3.84
N ASP A 109 -1.42 5.39 4.85
CA ASP A 109 -0.28 4.51 4.67
C ASP A 109 -0.33 3.26 5.54
N VAL A 110 0.52 2.32 5.17
CA VAL A 110 1.00 1.24 6.02
C VAL A 110 2.51 1.19 5.85
N ILE A 111 3.21 1.03 6.97
CA ILE A 111 4.68 0.96 7.01
C ILE A 111 5.09 -0.40 7.57
N ASP A 112 5.97 -1.10 6.88
CA ASP A 112 6.60 -2.33 7.38
C ASP A 112 8.11 -2.30 7.13
N ALA A 113 8.86 -3.05 7.93
CA ALA A 113 10.31 -3.16 7.78
C ALA A 113 10.64 -3.94 6.51
N TYR A 114 11.59 -3.47 5.72
CA TYR A 114 12.14 -4.28 4.64
C TYR A 114 12.94 -5.45 5.26
N PRO A 115 12.71 -6.70 4.83
CA PRO A 115 13.31 -7.87 5.44
C PRO A 115 14.82 -7.90 5.21
N LYS A 116 15.58 -8.26 6.26
CA LYS A 116 17.05 -8.42 6.17
C LYS A 116 17.46 -9.62 5.31
N THR A 117 16.58 -10.60 5.19
CA THR A 117 16.77 -11.79 4.36
C THR A 117 15.57 -11.91 3.46
N ILE A 118 15.81 -11.88 2.15
CA ILE A 118 14.78 -12.05 1.13
C ILE A 118 14.62 -13.54 0.85
N GLY A 119 13.38 -14.00 0.78
CA GLY A 119 13.00 -15.35 0.38
C GLY A 119 13.19 -15.58 -1.11
N GLN A 120 12.22 -16.23 -1.74
CA GLN A 120 12.31 -16.55 -3.17
C GLN A 120 12.10 -15.33 -4.08
N THR A 121 11.30 -14.39 -3.63
CA THR A 121 10.85 -13.19 -4.35
C THR A 121 11.04 -11.97 -3.45
N ASP A 122 11.35 -10.83 -4.05
CA ASP A 122 11.52 -9.58 -3.31
C ASP A 122 10.16 -9.05 -2.81
N PRO A 123 10.00 -8.58 -1.56
CA PRO A 123 8.71 -8.16 -1.02
C PRO A 123 8.11 -6.93 -1.72
N ILE A 124 8.92 -6.17 -2.48
CA ILE A 124 8.45 -5.01 -3.22
C ILE A 124 8.79 -5.10 -4.71
N TYR A 125 9.94 -5.59 -5.13
CA TYR A 125 10.38 -5.48 -6.51
C TYR A 125 9.91 -6.63 -7.41
N ALA A 126 9.39 -6.25 -8.57
CA ALA A 126 9.10 -7.09 -9.73
C ALA A 126 9.00 -6.18 -10.96
N ASP A 127 8.96 -6.77 -12.16
CA ASP A 127 8.63 -6.00 -13.36
C ASP A 127 7.24 -5.36 -13.21
N PHE A 128 7.15 -4.05 -13.47
CA PHE A 128 5.90 -3.30 -13.38
C PHE A 128 5.59 -2.62 -14.70
N GLU A 129 4.57 -3.11 -15.37
CA GLU A 129 3.98 -2.50 -16.57
C GLU A 129 2.46 -2.67 -16.47
N LEU A 130 1.73 -1.59 -16.77
CA LEU A 130 0.27 -1.64 -16.79
C LEU A 130 -0.21 -2.18 -18.12
N THR A 131 -0.92 -3.30 -18.09
CA THR A 131 -1.55 -3.91 -19.26
C THR A 131 -3.07 -4.03 -19.03
N ASP A 132 -3.82 -4.53 -20.02
CA ASP A 132 -5.26 -4.81 -19.88
C ASP A 132 -6.09 -3.63 -19.32
N LEU A 133 -5.78 -2.39 -19.72
CA LEU A 133 -6.44 -1.17 -19.22
C LEU A 133 -7.97 -1.21 -19.41
N ASP A 134 -8.46 -1.87 -20.46
CA ASP A 134 -9.90 -2.08 -20.71
C ASP A 134 -10.56 -3.05 -19.72
N LYS A 135 -9.77 -3.84 -18.97
CA LYS A 135 -10.24 -4.81 -17.98
C LYS A 135 -10.28 -4.27 -16.55
N THR A 136 -9.86 -3.02 -16.32
CA THR A 136 -9.76 -2.41 -14.97
C THR A 136 -10.97 -2.71 -14.08
N GLU A 137 -12.19 -2.43 -14.57
CA GLU A 137 -13.40 -2.60 -13.76
C GLU A 137 -13.78 -4.08 -13.56
N ASP A 138 -13.46 -4.95 -14.50
CA ASP A 138 -13.72 -6.38 -14.35
C ASP A 138 -12.70 -7.02 -13.38
N ASN A 139 -11.43 -6.63 -13.45
CA ASN A 139 -10.39 -7.05 -12.51
C ASN A 139 -10.72 -6.58 -11.08
N LYS A 140 -11.18 -5.33 -10.91
CA LYS A 140 -11.67 -4.84 -9.60
C LYS A 140 -12.85 -5.64 -9.08
N LYS A 141 -13.79 -6.07 -9.93
CA LYS A 141 -14.92 -6.93 -9.50
C LYS A 141 -14.44 -8.31 -9.06
N ILE A 142 -13.48 -8.91 -9.78
CA ILE A 142 -12.90 -10.22 -9.44
C ILE A 142 -12.25 -10.14 -8.05
N VAL A 143 -11.39 -9.15 -7.82
CA VAL A 143 -10.72 -9.00 -6.51
C VAL A 143 -11.73 -8.67 -5.41
N ARG A 144 -12.71 -7.78 -5.64
CA ARG A 144 -13.76 -7.53 -4.64
C ARG A 144 -14.51 -8.79 -4.24
N ARG A 145 -14.83 -9.66 -5.20
CA ARG A 145 -15.48 -10.94 -4.92
C ARG A 145 -14.55 -11.89 -4.17
N PHE A 146 -13.27 -11.95 -4.53
CA PHE A 146 -12.28 -12.73 -3.78
C PHE A 146 -12.18 -12.27 -2.31
N LEU A 147 -12.04 -10.96 -2.08
CA LEU A 147 -12.00 -10.39 -0.74
C LEU A 147 -13.25 -10.76 0.06
N VAL A 148 -14.45 -10.62 -0.53
CA VAL A 148 -15.72 -10.91 0.17
C VAL A 148 -15.93 -12.40 0.39
N ASP A 149 -15.95 -13.20 -0.69
CA ASP A 149 -16.28 -14.62 -0.63
C ASP A 149 -15.25 -15.38 0.23
N VAL A 150 -13.96 -15.17 -0.03
CA VAL A 150 -12.90 -15.98 0.59
C VAL A 150 -12.39 -15.33 1.86
N LEU A 151 -12.01 -14.05 1.82
CA LEU A 151 -11.26 -13.43 2.92
C LEU A 151 -12.15 -12.86 4.04
N GLN A 152 -13.41 -12.48 3.75
CA GLN A 152 -14.38 -12.04 4.76
C GLN A 152 -15.33 -13.15 5.19
N ASN A 153 -15.92 -13.90 4.23
CA ASN A 153 -16.91 -14.94 4.54
C ASN A 153 -16.28 -16.31 4.84
N GLY A 154 -14.98 -16.49 4.57
CA GLY A 154 -14.28 -17.74 4.85
C GLY A 154 -14.63 -18.89 3.91
N GLU A 155 -15.20 -18.62 2.73
CA GLU A 155 -15.58 -19.62 1.72
C GLU A 155 -14.33 -20.13 0.97
N ILE A 156 -13.42 -20.77 1.72
CA ILE A 156 -12.08 -21.17 1.26
C ILE A 156 -12.11 -22.15 0.08
N GLU A 157 -13.21 -22.86 -0.10
CA GLU A 157 -13.46 -23.73 -1.26
C GLU A 157 -13.48 -22.97 -2.59
N LYS A 158 -13.81 -21.67 -2.57
CA LYS A 158 -13.81 -20.80 -3.75
C LYS A 158 -12.45 -20.18 -4.06
N PHE A 159 -11.43 -20.38 -3.22
CA PHE A 159 -10.11 -19.76 -3.41
C PHE A 159 -9.56 -19.99 -4.83
N ASP A 160 -9.65 -21.23 -5.31
CA ASP A 160 -9.11 -21.64 -6.61
C ASP A 160 -9.93 -21.07 -7.79
N ASP A 161 -11.11 -20.48 -7.55
CA ASP A 161 -11.89 -19.73 -8.55
C ASP A 161 -11.28 -18.35 -8.83
N TYR A 162 -10.49 -17.80 -7.91
CA TYR A 162 -9.92 -16.47 -8.02
C TYR A 162 -8.41 -16.48 -8.22
N VAL A 163 -7.69 -17.40 -7.57
CA VAL A 163 -6.22 -17.40 -7.52
C VAL A 163 -5.65 -18.51 -8.42
N ALA A 164 -4.59 -18.19 -9.15
CA ALA A 164 -3.88 -19.16 -9.98
C ALA A 164 -3.03 -20.13 -9.12
N ALA A 165 -2.93 -21.38 -9.56
CA ALA A 165 -2.14 -22.40 -8.85
C ALA A 165 -0.64 -22.02 -8.77
N ASP A 166 -0.12 -21.36 -9.80
CA ASP A 166 1.25 -20.88 -9.95
C ASP A 166 1.44 -19.42 -9.52
N LEU A 167 0.62 -18.93 -8.58
CA LEU A 167 0.74 -17.60 -7.97
C LEU A 167 2.20 -17.28 -7.60
N ILE A 168 2.69 -16.15 -8.10
CA ILE A 168 3.93 -15.54 -7.61
C ILE A 168 3.59 -14.78 -6.33
N GLN A 169 4.21 -15.18 -5.22
CA GLN A 169 3.92 -14.64 -3.90
C GLN A 169 5.09 -13.80 -3.42
N HIS A 170 4.87 -12.56 -2.97
CA HIS A 170 5.92 -11.68 -2.46
C HIS A 170 5.90 -11.51 -0.94
N ASN A 171 4.84 -11.94 -0.25
CA ASN A 171 4.84 -12.02 1.20
C ASN A 171 5.91 -13.03 1.66
N GLN A 172 6.85 -12.58 2.49
CA GLN A 172 8.00 -13.36 2.93
C GLN A 172 7.66 -14.49 3.91
N GLU A 173 6.45 -14.48 4.50
CA GLU A 173 5.93 -15.52 5.39
C GLU A 173 5.24 -16.66 4.62
N ILE A 174 5.00 -16.48 3.32
CA ILE A 174 4.20 -17.38 2.50
C ILE A 174 5.08 -18.00 1.41
N ALA A 175 5.03 -19.34 1.28
CA ALA A 175 5.72 -20.02 0.17
C ALA A 175 5.07 -19.68 -1.18
N GLN A 176 5.76 -20.01 -2.28
CA GLN A 176 5.24 -19.78 -3.63
C GLN A 176 4.01 -20.64 -3.95
N GLY A 177 3.17 -20.15 -4.87
CA GLY A 177 2.01 -20.87 -5.39
C GLY A 177 0.71 -20.60 -4.61
N GLY A 178 -0.41 -20.80 -5.30
CA GLY A 178 -1.74 -20.53 -4.74
C GLY A 178 -2.08 -21.42 -3.55
N ALA A 179 -1.63 -22.67 -3.57
CA ALA A 179 -1.84 -23.61 -2.46
C ALA A 179 -1.20 -23.10 -1.15
N ALA A 180 0.03 -22.58 -1.21
CA ALA A 180 0.70 -22.03 -0.03
C ALA A 180 -0.01 -20.79 0.52
N TYR A 181 -0.53 -19.93 -0.35
CA TYR A 181 -1.34 -18.79 0.09
C TYR A 181 -2.63 -19.25 0.75
N LYS A 182 -3.34 -20.22 0.18
CA LYS A 182 -4.55 -20.82 0.75
C LYS A 182 -4.28 -21.43 2.13
N ASP A 183 -3.20 -22.20 2.27
CA ASP A 183 -2.80 -22.83 3.53
C ASP A 183 -2.48 -21.76 4.59
N TYR A 184 -1.75 -20.69 4.22
CA TYR A 184 -1.46 -19.58 5.13
C TYR A 184 -2.73 -18.92 5.67
N LEU A 185 -3.74 -18.68 4.82
CA LEU A 185 -5.01 -18.08 5.24
C LEU A 185 -5.71 -18.93 6.30
N VAL A 186 -5.73 -20.25 6.12
CA VAL A 186 -6.36 -21.20 7.05
C VAL A 186 -5.57 -21.32 8.34
N ASP A 187 -4.27 -21.56 8.24
CA ASP A 187 -3.38 -21.82 9.38
C ASP A 187 -3.29 -20.61 10.31
N ASN A 188 -3.28 -19.40 9.74
CA ASN A 188 -3.23 -18.14 10.50
C ASN A 188 -4.62 -17.56 10.79
N LYS A 189 -5.68 -18.26 10.39
CA LYS A 189 -7.09 -17.85 10.58
C LYS A 189 -7.32 -16.41 10.10
N VAL A 190 -6.75 -16.07 8.95
CA VAL A 190 -6.84 -14.73 8.38
C VAL A 190 -8.30 -14.39 8.13
N ASN A 191 -8.74 -13.24 8.64
CA ASN A 191 -10.11 -12.77 8.48
C ASN A 191 -10.14 -11.26 8.23
N TYR A 192 -10.82 -10.85 7.17
CA TYR A 192 -10.96 -9.44 6.82
C TYR A 192 -12.21 -8.89 7.50
N ASP A 193 -12.03 -7.92 8.40
CA ASP A 193 -13.13 -7.26 9.11
C ASP A 193 -13.93 -6.39 8.13
N PHE A 194 -13.23 -5.50 7.42
CA PHE A 194 -13.79 -4.75 6.32
C PHE A 194 -12.73 -4.35 5.29
N VAL A 195 -13.18 -4.17 4.05
CA VAL A 195 -12.40 -3.58 2.97
C VAL A 195 -12.71 -2.09 2.93
N PHE A 196 -11.74 -1.25 3.29
CA PHE A 196 -11.90 0.21 3.28
C PHE A 196 -11.94 0.74 1.84
N LYS A 197 -11.02 0.27 1.00
CA LYS A 197 -10.90 0.76 -0.36
C LYS A 197 -10.37 -0.30 -1.32
N VAL A 198 -10.90 -0.28 -2.54
CA VAL A 198 -10.37 -1.05 -3.67
C VAL A 198 -10.13 -0.12 -4.84
N MET A 199 -8.90 -0.07 -5.31
CA MET A 199 -8.43 0.69 -6.46
C MET A 199 -7.95 -0.27 -7.56
N GLY A 200 -8.02 0.13 -8.83
CA GLY A 200 -7.40 -0.65 -9.88
C GLY A 200 -7.08 0.16 -11.13
N GLN A 201 -6.08 -0.31 -11.86
CA GLN A 201 -5.67 0.22 -13.15
C GLN A 201 -5.12 -0.92 -13.99
N GLY A 202 -5.83 -1.27 -15.06
CA GLY A 202 -5.48 -2.41 -15.90
C GLY A 202 -5.51 -3.73 -15.16
N ASP A 203 -4.38 -4.43 -15.22
CA ASP A 203 -4.14 -5.72 -14.58
C ASP A 203 -3.79 -5.63 -13.08
N TYR A 204 -3.58 -4.43 -12.53
CA TYR A 204 -3.30 -4.24 -11.10
C TYR A 204 -4.53 -3.81 -10.32
N VAL A 205 -4.73 -4.42 -9.15
CA VAL A 205 -5.76 -4.06 -8.19
C VAL A 205 -5.16 -4.01 -6.80
N VAL A 206 -5.48 -2.95 -6.05
CA VAL A 206 -5.02 -2.74 -4.68
C VAL A 206 -6.23 -2.71 -3.76
N ALA A 207 -6.14 -3.41 -2.64
CA ALA A 207 -7.12 -3.36 -1.56
C ALA A 207 -6.47 -2.83 -0.28
N TYR A 208 -7.16 -1.94 0.42
CA TYR A 208 -6.78 -1.50 1.75
C TYR A 208 -7.88 -1.90 2.73
N SER A 209 -7.51 -2.65 3.78
CA SER A 209 -8.44 -3.38 4.63
C SER A 209 -8.01 -3.36 6.09
N LYS A 210 -8.98 -3.57 6.98
CA LYS A 210 -8.68 -3.99 8.36
C LYS A 210 -8.73 -5.52 8.41
N VAL A 211 -7.63 -6.13 8.84
CA VAL A 211 -7.45 -7.59 8.80
C VAL A 211 -7.07 -8.10 10.18
N TRP A 212 -7.65 -9.21 10.58
CA TRP A 212 -7.26 -9.96 11.76
C TRP A 212 -6.45 -11.19 11.34
N ILE A 213 -5.26 -11.34 11.90
CA ILE A 213 -4.34 -12.46 11.61
C ILE A 213 -3.84 -13.02 12.93
N ALA A 214 -4.08 -14.30 13.19
CA ALA A 214 -3.55 -15.05 14.34
C ALA A 214 -3.67 -14.35 15.72
N GLY A 215 -4.74 -13.57 15.95
CA GLY A 215 -4.94 -12.85 17.21
C GLY A 215 -4.71 -11.34 17.16
N GLN A 216 -4.21 -10.80 16.05
CA GLN A 216 -3.77 -9.42 15.94
C GLN A 216 -4.51 -8.67 14.82
N ASP A 217 -4.96 -7.45 15.12
CA ASP A 217 -5.52 -6.51 14.14
C ASP A 217 -4.40 -5.77 13.39
N TYR A 218 -4.57 -5.66 12.07
CA TYR A 218 -3.67 -4.97 11.14
C TYR A 218 -4.44 -4.02 10.23
N ALA A 219 -3.81 -2.89 9.90
CA ALA A 219 -4.07 -2.19 8.66
C ALA A 219 -3.25 -2.90 7.56
N HIS A 220 -3.90 -3.29 6.47
CA HIS A 220 -3.33 -4.22 5.49
C HIS A 220 -3.61 -3.75 4.07
N PHE A 221 -2.54 -3.63 3.27
CA PHE A 221 -2.61 -3.47 1.84
C PHE A 221 -2.35 -4.79 1.15
N ASP A 222 -3.25 -5.21 0.27
CA ASP A 222 -3.00 -6.25 -0.71
C ASP A 222 -2.83 -5.62 -2.09
N ILE A 223 -1.84 -6.05 -2.83
CA ILE A 223 -1.60 -5.67 -4.22
C ILE A 223 -1.64 -6.93 -5.06
N TYR A 224 -2.56 -6.99 -6.02
CA TYR A 224 -2.75 -8.11 -6.91
C TYR A 224 -2.45 -7.72 -8.35
N ARG A 225 -1.75 -8.59 -9.08
CA ARG A 225 -1.77 -8.57 -10.55
C ARG A 225 -2.64 -9.71 -11.06
N LEU A 226 -3.45 -9.42 -12.08
CA LEU A 226 -4.35 -10.36 -12.69
C LEU A 226 -3.91 -10.72 -14.11
N LYS A 227 -4.28 -11.92 -14.55
CA LYS A 227 -4.13 -12.35 -15.94
C LYS A 227 -5.23 -13.34 -16.27
N VAL A 228 -5.96 -13.10 -17.36
CA VAL A 228 -7.06 -13.97 -17.83
C VAL A 228 -8.06 -14.27 -16.70
N GLY A 229 -8.42 -13.25 -15.93
CA GLY A 229 -9.42 -13.34 -14.87
C GLY A 229 -9.00 -14.06 -13.58
N LYS A 230 -7.71 -14.35 -13.40
CA LYS A 230 -7.14 -14.91 -12.18
C LYS A 230 -6.11 -13.98 -11.56
N ILE A 231 -5.99 -13.99 -10.24
CA ILE A 231 -4.87 -13.40 -9.49
C ILE A 231 -3.66 -14.31 -9.73
N VAL A 232 -2.60 -13.74 -10.29
CA VAL A 232 -1.37 -14.47 -10.67
C VAL A 232 -0.13 -13.98 -9.93
N GLU A 233 -0.22 -12.84 -9.24
CA GLU A 233 0.87 -12.31 -8.43
C GLU A 233 0.30 -11.47 -7.27
N HIS A 234 0.95 -11.56 -6.12
CA HIS A 234 0.50 -10.93 -4.87
C HIS A 234 1.66 -10.34 -4.07
N TRP A 235 1.50 -9.09 -3.64
CA TRP A 235 2.31 -8.44 -2.60
C TRP A 235 1.39 -7.97 -1.49
N ASP A 236 1.93 -7.87 -0.28
CA ASP A 236 1.26 -7.20 0.82
C ASP A 236 2.16 -6.24 1.58
N ASN A 237 1.52 -5.37 2.35
CA ASN A 237 2.15 -4.55 3.37
C ASN A 237 1.19 -4.47 4.55
N LYS A 238 1.66 -4.75 5.77
CA LYS A 238 0.81 -4.73 6.97
C LYS A 238 1.47 -4.00 8.14
N GLU A 239 0.66 -3.27 8.90
CA GLU A 239 1.08 -2.59 10.11
C GLU A 239 0.09 -2.93 11.21
N VAL A 240 0.62 -3.23 12.40
CA VAL A 240 -0.20 -3.49 13.58
C VAL A 240 -1.07 -2.28 13.86
N MET A 241 -2.37 -2.50 14.06
CA MET A 241 -3.28 -1.40 14.39
C MET A 241 -2.83 -0.68 15.67
N PRO A 242 -2.55 0.64 15.61
CA PRO A 242 -2.16 1.40 16.80
C PRO A 242 -3.31 1.47 17.81
N GLU A 243 -2.98 1.51 19.10
CA GLU A 243 -3.99 1.76 20.12
C GLU A 243 -4.53 3.19 20.00
N LYS A 244 -5.83 3.39 20.27
CA LYS A 244 -6.47 4.71 20.15
C LYS A 244 -5.77 5.82 20.95
N LYS A 245 -5.13 5.48 22.07
CA LYS A 245 -4.41 6.43 22.93
C LYS A 245 -3.11 6.94 22.30
N ASP A 246 -2.57 6.21 21.32
CA ASP A 246 -1.29 6.52 20.66
C ASP A 246 -1.50 7.28 19.33
N LEU A 247 -2.76 7.52 18.94
CA LEU A 247 -3.12 8.25 17.73
C LEU A 247 -2.97 9.76 17.90
N THR A 248 -2.29 10.39 16.95
CA THR A 248 -2.18 11.86 16.82
C THR A 248 -3.14 12.44 15.76
N ASN A 249 -3.93 11.58 15.12
CA ASN A 249 -4.88 11.90 14.05
C ASN A 249 -6.09 10.95 14.11
N LEU A 250 -6.85 10.83 13.02
CA LEU A 250 -8.08 10.02 12.93
C LEU A 250 -7.82 8.50 12.93
N GLY A 251 -6.56 8.06 12.85
CA GLY A 251 -6.17 6.65 12.78
C GLY A 251 -6.12 6.13 11.35
N LYS A 252 -5.99 4.80 11.22
CA LYS A 252 -5.68 4.14 9.94
C LYS A 252 -6.83 4.09 8.92
N PHE A 253 -8.06 4.46 9.28
CA PHE A 253 -9.24 4.41 8.42
C PHE A 253 -10.09 5.68 8.56
#